data_AF-A0A8T5T3F3-F1
#
_entry.id   AF-A0A8T5T3F3-F1
#
_cell.length_a   1.000
_cell.length_b   1.000
_cell.length_c   1.000
_cell.angle_alpha   90.00
_cell.angle_beta   90.00
_cell.angle_gamma   90.00
#
_symmetry.space_group_name_H-M   'P 1'
#
loop_
_entity.id
_entity.type
_entity.pdbx_description
1 polymer ?
#
loop_
_entity_poly.entity_id
_entity_poly.type
_entity_poly.pdbx_seq_one_letter_code
_entity_poly.pdbx_strand_id
1 'polypeptide(L)'
;MGRTSRDFQIESWTSSICSHCGSFRTTRPTQPTFICKTCGYQLNADLNGSRNIAKRLIKYVLQPKYTSIKDQVSGRYFPLSLFRVFPVLSQWL
;
A
#
# COMPACT_ATOMS: atom_id res chain seq x y z
N MET A 1 -9.94 4.97 21.63
CA MET A 1 -10.64 3.71 21.25
C MET A 1 -10.64 3.63 19.72
N GLY A 2 -10.07 2.67 19.02
CA GLY A 2 -8.98 1.74 19.29
C GLY A 2 -8.18 1.66 17.97
N ARG A 3 -6.86 1.81 18.04
CA ARG A 3 -5.98 1.57 16.87
C ARG A 3 -6.16 0.10 16.54
N THR A 4 -6.86 -0.22 15.46
CA THR A 4 -7.02 -1.62 15.07
C THR A 4 -5.62 -2.19 14.85
N SER A 5 -5.32 -3.31 15.49
CA SER A 5 -4.09 -4.10 15.37
C SER A 5 -3.65 -4.40 13.93
N ARG A 6 -4.54 -4.17 12.94
CA ARG A 6 -4.29 -4.24 11.51
C ARG A 6 -3.38 -3.14 10.95
N ASP A 7 -3.23 -2.00 11.62
CA ASP A 7 -2.37 -0.90 11.16
C ASP A 7 -0.92 -0.98 11.70
N PHE A 8 -0.59 -1.97 12.55
CA PHE A 8 0.78 -2.14 13.07
C PHE A 8 1.54 -3.31 12.42
N GLN A 9 0.87 -4.12 11.57
CA GLN A 9 1.47 -5.18 10.76
C GLN A 9 1.85 -4.70 9.35
N ILE A 10 2.21 -3.41 9.21
CA ILE A 10 2.33 -2.76 7.90
C ILE A 10 3.64 -3.13 7.17
N GLU A 11 4.76 -3.33 7.85
CA GLU A 11 6.05 -3.43 7.13
C GLU A 11 6.57 -4.85 6.87
N SER A 12 6.02 -5.87 7.54
CA SER A 12 6.69 -7.19 7.61
C SER A 12 6.44 -8.14 6.42
N TRP A 13 5.51 -7.82 5.51
CA TRP A 13 5.09 -8.77 4.45
C TRP A 13 5.07 -8.18 3.03
N THR A 14 5.47 -6.92 2.86
CA THR A 14 5.53 -6.26 1.54
C THR A 14 6.54 -6.93 0.60
N SER A 15 7.60 -7.53 1.14
CA SER A 15 8.61 -8.24 0.34
C SER A 15 8.25 -9.69 0.01
N SER A 16 7.26 -10.28 0.71
CA SER A 16 6.87 -11.69 0.58
C SER A 16 5.62 -11.91 -0.28
N ILE A 17 4.82 -10.86 -0.50
CA ILE A 17 3.63 -10.87 -1.34
C ILE A 17 3.99 -10.48 -2.77
N CYS A 18 3.48 -11.21 -3.75
CA CYS A 18 3.58 -10.81 -5.16
C CYS A 18 2.77 -9.54 -5.43
N SER A 19 3.44 -8.47 -5.87
CA SER A 19 2.78 -7.22 -6.24
C SER A 19 1.84 -7.35 -7.45
N HIS A 20 1.97 -8.39 -8.26
CA HIS A 20 1.11 -8.63 -9.42
C HIS A 20 -0.18 -9.37 -9.06
N CYS A 21 -0.07 -10.54 -8.41
CA CYS A 21 -1.22 -11.42 -8.14
C CYS A 21 -1.63 -11.51 -6.66
N GLY A 22 -0.88 -10.93 -5.72
CA GLY A 22 -1.15 -10.98 -4.28
C GLY A 22 -0.78 -12.30 -3.59
N SER A 23 -0.21 -13.28 -4.30
CA SER A 23 0.19 -14.56 -3.70
C SER A 23 1.38 -14.45 -2.76
N PHE A 24 1.35 -15.22 -1.67
CA PHE A 24 2.47 -15.41 -0.73
C PHE A 24 3.44 -16.51 -1.16
N ARG A 25 3.11 -17.29 -2.20
CA ARG A 25 3.98 -18.36 -2.71
C ARG A 25 5.09 -17.75 -3.56
N THR A 26 6.10 -17.19 -2.90
CA THR A 26 7.22 -16.48 -3.54
C THR A 26 8.54 -17.11 -3.15
N THR A 27 9.61 -16.80 -3.88
CA THR A 27 10.96 -17.29 -3.61
C THR A 27 11.95 -16.19 -3.93
N ARG A 28 12.92 -16.03 -3.02
CA ARG A 28 13.98 -15.03 -3.12
C ARG A 28 15.32 -15.75 -3.06
N PRO A 29 15.82 -16.29 -4.20
CA PRO A 29 17.05 -17.08 -4.21
C PRO A 29 18.30 -16.23 -3.94
N THR A 30 18.24 -14.94 -4.26
CA THR A 30 19.30 -13.96 -3.98
C THR A 30 18.68 -12.67 -3.46
N GLN A 31 19.49 -11.77 -2.90
CA GLN A 31 19.00 -10.49 -2.38
C GLN A 31 18.17 -9.67 -3.41
N PRO A 32 18.60 -9.51 -4.68
CA PRO A 32 17.80 -8.75 -5.65
C PRO A 32 16.68 -9.57 -6.29
N THR A 33 16.77 -10.89 -6.37
CA THR A 33 15.84 -11.67 -7.21
C THR A 33 14.58 -12.06 -6.45
N PHE A 34 13.40 -11.72 -6.99
CA PHE A 34 12.11 -12.17 -6.50
C PHE A 34 11.36 -12.97 -7.59
N ILE A 35 10.78 -14.11 -7.22
CA ILE A 35 10.03 -15.00 -8.11
C ILE A 35 8.70 -15.38 -7.46
N CYS A 36 7.57 -15.17 -8.14
CA CYS A 36 6.27 -15.69 -7.72
C CYS A 36 6.01 -17.08 -8.32
N LYS A 37 5.77 -18.07 -7.46
CA LYS A 37 5.46 -19.46 -7.85
C LYS A 37 4.01 -19.66 -8.30
N THR A 38 3.15 -18.65 -8.15
CA THR A 38 1.73 -18.73 -8.54
C THR A 38 1.48 -18.19 -9.94
N CYS A 39 1.98 -16.99 -10.24
CA CYS A 39 1.81 -16.37 -11.57
C CYS A 39 3.10 -16.36 -12.41
N GLY A 40 4.21 -16.92 -11.91
CA GLY A 40 5.50 -16.94 -12.61
C GLY A 40 6.22 -15.58 -12.67
N TYR A 41 5.68 -14.54 -12.02
CA TYR A 41 6.20 -13.18 -12.13
C TYR A 41 7.57 -13.02 -11.46
N GLN A 42 8.53 -12.44 -12.18
CA GLN A 42 9.91 -12.24 -11.72
C GLN A 42 10.29 -10.76 -11.80
N LEU A 43 10.89 -10.24 -10.73
CA LEU A 43 11.34 -8.85 -10.67
C LEU A 43 12.37 -8.67 -9.56
N ASN A 44 12.90 -7.46 -9.43
CA ASN A 44 13.71 -7.10 -8.28
C ASN A 44 12.85 -7.10 -6.99
N ALA A 45 13.36 -7.67 -5.89
CA ALA A 45 12.70 -7.72 -4.60
C ALA A 45 12.34 -6.33 -4.04
N ASP A 46 13.22 -5.34 -4.21
CA ASP A 46 12.99 -3.97 -3.76
C ASP A 46 11.92 -3.28 -4.60
N LEU A 47 11.88 -3.56 -5.91
CA LEU A 47 10.83 -3.10 -6.80
C LEU A 47 9.46 -3.72 -6.45
N ASN A 48 9.45 -5.01 -6.09
CA ASN A 48 8.25 -5.69 -5.61
C ASN A 48 7.73 -5.05 -4.32
N GLY A 49 8.63 -4.78 -3.36
CA GLY A 49 8.32 -4.07 -2.13
C GLY A 49 7.75 -2.68 -2.38
N SER A 50 8.42 -1.89 -3.22
CA SER A 50 8.02 -0.53 -3.58
C SER A 50 6.61 -0.49 -4.19
N ARG A 51 6.28 -1.42 -5.09
CA ARG A 51 4.94 -1.54 -5.68
C ARG A 51 3.87 -1.89 -4.64
N ASN A 52 4.18 -2.78 -3.70
CA ASN A 52 3.24 -3.12 -2.63
C ASN A 52 2.96 -1.93 -1.71
N ILE A 53 3.96 -1.09 -1.42
CA ILE A 53 3.79 0.16 -0.66
C ILE A 53 2.93 1.15 -1.45
N ALA A 54 3.26 1.38 -2.72
CA ALA A 54 2.52 2.31 -3.59
C ALA A 54 1.03 1.93 -3.72
N LYS A 55 0.73 0.64 -3.94
CA LYS A 55 -0.66 0.14 -4.01
C LYS A 55 -1.45 0.40 -2.74
N ARG A 56 -0.80 0.29 -1.57
CA ARG A 56 -1.45 0.60 -0.28
C ARG A 56 -1.71 2.09 -0.13
N LEU A 57 -0.71 2.93 -0.43
CA LEU A 57 -0.88 4.39 -0.39
C LEU A 57 -2.04 4.84 -1.27
N ILE A 58 -2.10 4.34 -2.51
CA ILE A 58 -3.22 4.64 -3.42
C ILE A 58 -4.55 4.20 -2.83
N LYS A 59 -4.62 3.02 -2.21
CA LYS A 59 -5.85 2.59 -1.53
C LYS A 59 -6.28 3.56 -0.42
N TYR A 60 -5.34 4.05 0.40
CA TYR A 60 -5.65 5.03 1.45
C TYR A 60 -6.10 6.38 0.88
N VAL A 61 -5.50 6.81 -0.23
CA VAL A 61 -5.80 8.08 -0.89
C VAL A 61 -7.16 8.03 -1.62
N LEU A 62 -7.43 6.95 -2.37
CA LEU A 62 -8.66 6.79 -3.15
C LEU A 62 -9.86 6.34 -2.30
N GLN A 63 -9.64 5.64 -1.19
CA GLN A 63 -10.69 5.18 -0.28
C GLN A 63 -10.43 5.67 1.14
N PRO A 64 -10.56 6.99 1.38
CA PRO A 64 -10.37 7.52 2.72
C PRO A 64 -11.43 6.93 3.65
N LYS A 65 -11.00 6.30 4.75
CA LYS A 65 -11.89 5.73 5.77
C LYS A 65 -12.62 6.81 6.57
N TYR A 66 -12.03 8.00 6.64
CA TYR A 66 -12.61 9.17 7.28
C TYR A 66 -13.20 10.06 6.19
N THR A 67 -14.21 10.85 6.53
CA THR A 67 -14.75 11.90 5.66
C THR A 67 -14.27 13.28 6.09
N SER A 68 -13.58 13.38 7.24
CA SER A 68 -13.07 14.62 7.81
C SER A 68 -11.70 14.46 8.46
N ILE A 69 -10.80 15.42 8.23
CA ILE A 69 -9.48 15.53 8.89
C ILE A 69 -9.63 16.42 10.11
N LYS A 70 -9.09 16.00 11.26
CA LYS A 70 -9.00 16.84 12.45
C LYS A 70 -7.70 17.64 12.42
N ASP A 71 -7.81 18.96 12.49
CA ASP A 71 -6.66 19.83 12.71
C ASP A 71 -6.13 19.61 14.13
N GLN A 72 -4.82 19.30 14.23
CA GLN A 72 -4.18 19.08 15.53
C GLN A 72 -3.97 20.38 16.32
N VAL A 73 -3.94 21.53 15.66
CA VAL A 73 -3.75 22.84 16.31
C VAL A 73 -5.08 23.42 16.77
N SER A 74 -6.07 23.53 15.87
CA SER A 74 -7.38 24.13 16.21
C SER A 74 -8.43 23.13 16.72
N GLY A 75 -8.19 21.83 16.57
CA GLY A 75 -9.15 20.78 16.94
C GLY A 75 -10.38 20.68 16.03
N ARG A 76 -10.49 21.53 15.00
CA ARG A 76 -11.61 21.55 14.05
C ARG A 76 -11.56 20.38 13.08
N TYR A 77 -12.72 19.93 12.63
CA TYR A 77 -12.86 18.89 11.61
C TYR A 77 -13.14 19.54 10.25
N PHE A 78 -12.33 19.19 9.25
CA PHE A 78 -12.48 19.66 7.88
C PHE A 78 -12.87 18.49 6.97
N PRO A 79 -13.91 18.60 6.14
CA PRO A 79 -14.28 17.51 5.25
C PRO A 79 -13.21 17.26 4.18
N LEU A 80 -12.96 16.00 3.84
CA LEU A 80 -12.02 15.58 2.80
C LEU A 80 -12.38 16.09 1.40
N SER A 81 -13.63 16.51 1.18
CA SER A 81 -14.05 17.19 -0.04
C SER A 81 -13.30 18.49 -0.32
N LEU A 82 -12.73 19.12 0.72
CA LEU A 82 -11.83 20.28 0.57
C LEU A 82 -10.47 19.91 -0.02
N PHE A 83 -10.07 18.64 0.04
CA PHE A 83 -8.81 18.13 -0.47
C PHE A 83 -9.08 17.25 -1.71
N ARG A 84 -9.28 17.87 -2.87
CA ARG A 84 -9.38 17.14 -4.15
C ARG A 84 -8.03 16.51 -4.50
N VAL A 85 -7.93 15.18 -4.39
CA VAL A 85 -6.80 14.42 -4.97
C VAL A 85 -7.21 13.91 -6.35
N PHE A 86 -6.46 14.28 -7.39
CA PHE A 86 -6.77 13.90 -8.77
C PHE A 86 -6.61 12.37 -8.96
N PRO A 87 -7.63 11.64 -9.45
CA PRO A 87 -7.66 10.17 -9.51
C PRO A 87 -6.78 9.51 -10.59
N VAL A 88 -6.02 10.28 -11.38
CA VAL A 88 -5.31 9.78 -12.57
C VAL A 88 -4.05 8.93 -12.25
N LEU A 89 -3.62 8.89 -10.99
CA LEU A 89 -2.42 8.16 -10.54
C LEU A 89 -2.54 6.62 -10.58
N SER A 90 -3.73 6.07 -10.86
CA SER A 90 -3.96 4.62 -10.90
C SER A 90 -3.54 3.92 -12.20
N GLN A 91 -3.21 4.66 -13.27
CA GLN A 91 -2.92 4.08 -14.60
C GLN A 91 -1.45 3.70 -14.81
N TRP A 92 -0.56 4.00 -13.86
CA TRP A 92 0.89 3.83 -14.02
C TRP A 92 1.55 2.91 -12.96
N LEU A 93 0.77 2.13 -12.20
CA LEU A 93 1.22 1.21 -11.14
C LEU A 93 0.69 -0.22 -11.31
#